data_AF-A0A925ZEV7-F1
#
_entry.id   AF-A0A925ZEV7-F1
#
_cell.length_a   1.000
_cell.length_b   1.000
_cell.length_c   1.000
_cell.angle_alpha   90.00
_cell.angle_beta   90.00
_cell.angle_gamma   90.00
#
_symmetry.space_group_name_H-M   'P 1'
#
loop_
_entity.id
_entity.type
_entity.pdbx_description
1 polymer ?
#
loop_
_entity_poly.entity_id
_entity_poly.type
_entity_poly.pdbx_seq_one_letter_code
_entity_poly.pdbx_strand_id
1 'polypeptide(L)'
;MKKSLIVFIAAILIGISIFTVTTYNKSTSKANLVIKNTNKSNTPVNKSEEVKPNSIKTKAIDFKLKDLDGKEVSLSELKGKKVFLNFWATWCPPCRSEMPEIETLFQETKD
;
A
#
# COMPACT_ATOMS: atom_id res chain seq x y z
N MET A 1 -37.64 37.56 -18.60
CA MET A 1 -37.57 36.08 -18.79
C MET A 1 -36.14 35.55 -18.77
N LYS A 2 -35.20 36.06 -19.59
CA LYS A 2 -33.80 35.57 -19.66
C LYS A 2 -32.98 35.71 -18.35
N LYS A 3 -33.20 36.79 -17.58
CA LYS A 3 -32.50 37.01 -16.30
C LYS A 3 -32.91 36.01 -15.21
N SER A 4 -34.19 35.63 -15.17
CA SER A 4 -34.68 34.59 -14.25
C SER A 4 -34.10 33.23 -14.60
N LEU A 5 -33.99 32.90 -15.89
CA LEU A 5 -33.38 31.66 -16.37
C LEU A 5 -31.90 31.53 -15.96
N ILE A 6 -31.12 32.63 -16.04
CA ILE A 6 -29.70 32.64 -15.61
C ILE A 6 -29.57 32.41 -14.10
N VAL A 7 -30.46 32.99 -13.30
CA VAL A 7 -30.47 32.79 -11.84
C VAL A 7 -30.79 31.34 -11.48
N PHE A 8 -31.73 30.71 -12.18
CA PHE A 8 -32.03 29.28 -11.98
C PHE A 8 -30.87 28.37 -12.37
N ILE A 9 -30.20 28.62 -13.50
CA ILE A 9 -29.03 27.83 -13.93
C ILE A 9 -27.87 27.97 -12.94
N ALA A 10 -27.59 29.19 -12.45
CA ALA A 10 -26.56 29.41 -11.44
C ALA A 10 -26.87 28.68 -10.12
N ALA A 11 -28.12 28.72 -9.66
CA ALA A 11 -28.54 28.00 -8.46
C ALA A 11 -28.41 26.48 -8.60
N ILE A 12 -28.72 25.92 -9.77
CA ILE A 12 -28.57 24.49 -10.06
C ILE A 12 -27.08 24.09 -10.05
N LEU A 13 -26.20 24.88 -10.66
CA LEU A 13 -24.75 24.60 -10.67
C LEU A 13 -24.12 24.67 -9.28
N ILE A 14 -24.53 25.65 -8.47
CA ILE A 14 -24.10 25.76 -7.07
C ILE A 14 -24.62 24.57 -6.26
N GLY A 15 -25.88 24.18 -6.45
CA GLY A 15 -26.48 23.01 -5.80
C GLY A 15 -25.78 21.69 -6.16
N ILE A 16 -25.45 21.48 -7.44
CA ILE A 16 -24.71 20.29 -7.90
C ILE A 16 -23.30 20.27 -7.30
N SER A 17 -22.60 21.40 -7.28
CA SER A 17 -21.26 21.50 -6.66
C SER A 17 -21.29 21.19 -5.16
N ILE A 18 -22.27 21.72 -4.43
CA ILE A 18 -22.44 21.43 -3.00
C ILE A 18 -22.80 19.95 -2.81
N PHE A 19 -23.67 19.38 -3.64
CA PHE A 19 -24.07 17.99 -3.55
C PHE A 19 -22.90 17.02 -3.86
N THR A 20 -22.08 17.30 -4.87
CA THR A 20 -20.91 16.48 -5.18
C THR A 20 -19.86 16.59 -4.09
N VAL A 21 -19.58 17.79 -3.55
CA VAL A 21 -18.61 17.98 -2.44
C VAL A 21 -19.09 17.30 -1.15
N THR A 22 -20.37 17.43 -0.80
CA THR A 22 -20.94 16.79 0.41
C THR A 22 -20.99 15.26 0.30
N THR A 23 -21.27 14.72 -0.88
CA THR A 23 -21.24 13.27 -1.12
C THR A 23 -19.81 12.73 -1.21
N TYR A 24 -18.86 13.49 -1.75
CA TYR A 24 -17.43 13.16 -1.73
C TYR A 24 -16.88 13.04 -0.31
N ASN A 25 -17.17 14.04 0.55
CA ASN A 25 -16.68 14.05 1.93
C ASN A 25 -17.29 12.96 2.82
N LYS A 26 -18.41 12.36 2.42
CA LYS A 26 -19.06 11.27 3.18
C LYS A 26 -18.31 9.93 3.09
N SER A 27 -17.33 9.79 2.18
CA SER A 27 -16.63 8.53 1.89
C SER A 27 -15.29 8.32 2.61
N THR A 28 -14.94 9.15 3.60
CA THR A 28 -13.71 8.97 4.40
C THR A 28 -13.95 8.67 5.90
N SER A 29 -15.21 8.48 6.34
CA SER A 29 -15.55 8.19 7.75
C SER A 29 -16.16 6.81 8.02
N LYS A 30 -16.10 5.85 7.07
CA LYS A 30 -16.54 4.45 7.27
C LYS A 30 -15.44 3.40 7.03
N ALA A 31 -14.19 3.77 7.27
CA ALA A 31 -13.07 2.82 7.36
C ALA A 31 -12.57 2.71 8.80
N ASN A 32 -13.48 2.39 9.74
CA ASN A 32 -13.16 1.79 11.02
C ASN A 32 -14.45 1.20 11.59
N LEU A 33 -14.38 -0.06 12.07
CA LEU A 33 -15.46 -0.98 12.43
C LEU A 33 -15.89 -1.93 11.30
N VAL A 34 -15.18 -3.07 11.28
CA VAL A 34 -15.63 -4.46 11.08
C VAL A 34 -14.51 -5.22 10.36
N ILE A 35 -13.48 -5.59 11.12
CA ILE A 35 -12.68 -6.77 10.80
C ILE A 35 -13.60 -7.98 11.04
N LYS A 36 -14.35 -8.41 10.02
CA LYS A 36 -14.90 -9.77 9.98
C LYS A 36 -13.79 -10.68 9.43
N ASN A 37 -12.91 -11.11 10.32
CA ASN A 37 -12.00 -12.22 10.03
C ASN A 37 -12.81 -13.52 9.94
N THR A 38 -13.25 -13.88 8.74
CA THR A 38 -13.62 -15.26 8.41
C THR A 38 -12.47 -15.88 7.62
N ASN A 39 -11.39 -16.21 8.33
CA ASN A 39 -10.54 -17.34 8.00
C ASN A 39 -10.17 -17.99 9.33
N LYS A 40 -10.87 -19.09 9.59
CA LYS A 40 -10.63 -20.05 10.65
C LYS A 40 -9.23 -20.65 10.46
N SER A 41 -8.20 -19.93 10.90
CA SER A 41 -6.94 -20.55 11.33
C SER A 41 -7.14 -20.90 12.80
N ASN A 42 -7.39 -22.18 13.07
CA ASN A 42 -7.34 -22.70 14.43
C ASN A 42 -5.87 -22.71 14.86
N THR A 43 -5.35 -21.55 15.25
CA THR A 43 -4.12 -21.44 16.04
C THR A 43 -4.48 -20.53 17.22
N PRO A 44 -4.31 -20.98 18.48
CA PRO A 44 -4.65 -20.18 19.63
C PRO A 44 -3.66 -19.01 19.71
N VAL A 45 -4.10 -17.82 19.27
CA VAL A 45 -3.35 -16.58 19.43
C VAL A 45 -3.50 -16.15 20.88
N ASN A 46 -2.58 -16.63 21.73
CA ASN A 46 -2.39 -16.09 23.07
C ASN A 46 -1.65 -14.75 22.96
N LYS A 47 -2.40 -13.69 23.31
CA LYS A 47 -2.00 -12.39 23.86
C LYS A 47 -0.49 -12.13 24.05
N SER A 48 0.01 -11.20 23.24
CA SER A 48 1.17 -10.31 23.47
C SER A 48 2.43 -10.93 24.06
N GLU A 49 3.38 -11.26 23.18
CA GLU A 49 4.81 -11.26 23.51
C GLU A 49 5.49 -10.17 22.69
N GLU A 50 6.19 -9.29 23.40
CA GLU A 50 7.17 -8.35 22.87
C GLU A 50 8.18 -9.14 22.03
N VAL A 51 8.13 -8.98 20.70
CA VAL A 51 9.01 -9.69 19.78
C VAL A 51 10.44 -9.18 19.98
N LYS A 52 11.18 -9.82 20.88
CA LYS A 52 12.63 -9.67 20.95
C LYS A 52 13.18 -10.07 19.57
N PRO A 53 13.97 -9.23 18.90
CA PRO A 53 14.51 -9.51 17.58
C PRO A 53 15.68 -10.50 17.69
N ASN A 54 15.41 -11.70 18.23
CA ASN A 54 16.39 -12.76 18.35
C ASN A 54 16.03 -13.90 17.41
N SER A 55 16.58 -13.81 16.21
CA SER A 55 17.03 -14.93 15.37
C SER A 55 16.08 -16.12 15.23
N ILE A 56 14.90 -15.88 14.69
CA ILE A 56 14.15 -16.96 14.04
C ILE A 56 14.88 -17.28 12.73
N LYS A 57 15.77 -18.29 12.75
CA LYS A 57 16.36 -18.91 11.53
C LYS A 57 15.29 -19.74 10.82
N THR A 58 14.22 -19.10 10.39
CA THR A 58 13.22 -19.74 9.55
C THR A 58 13.44 -19.31 8.12
N LYS A 59 13.38 -20.28 7.21
CA LYS A 59 13.49 -20.04 5.77
C LYS A 59 12.44 -18.99 5.36
N ALA A 60 12.86 -18.00 4.57
CA ALA A 60 11.95 -17.03 3.99
C ALA A 60 10.86 -17.74 3.18
N ILE A 61 9.63 -17.21 3.27
CA ILE A 61 8.49 -17.72 2.49
C ILE A 61 8.77 -17.49 1.01
N ASP A 62 8.55 -18.53 0.20
CA ASP A 62 8.70 -18.42 -1.24
C ASP A 62 7.50 -17.70 -1.84
N PHE A 63 7.76 -16.83 -2.81
CA PHE A 63 6.73 -16.08 -3.52
C PHE A 63 7.16 -15.87 -4.97
N LYS A 64 6.19 -15.56 -5.83
CA LYS A 64 6.39 -15.28 -7.24
C LYS A 64 5.86 -13.89 -7.56
N LEU A 65 6.65 -13.11 -8.28
CA LEU A 65 6.28 -11.78 -8.76
C LEU A 65 6.64 -11.64 -10.23
N LYS A 66 6.02 -10.67 -10.89
CA LYS A 66 6.44 -10.24 -12.22
C LYS A 66 7.50 -9.16 -12.09
N ASP A 67 8.57 -9.27 -12.87
CA ASP A 67 9.54 -8.20 -13.04
C ASP A 67 9.02 -7.10 -13.99
N LEU A 68 9.88 -6.14 -14.30
CA LEU A 68 9.55 -5.01 -15.17
C LEU A 68 9.30 -5.42 -16.63
N ASP A 69 9.82 -6.57 -17.06
CA ASP A 69 9.62 -7.14 -18.40
C ASP A 69 8.40 -8.08 -18.45
N GLY A 70 7.71 -8.27 -17.32
CA GLY A 70 6.55 -9.13 -17.18
C GLY A 70 6.87 -10.62 -17.02
N LYS A 71 8.16 -10.98 -16.88
CA LYS A 71 8.60 -12.35 -16.62
C LYS A 71 8.31 -12.69 -15.15
N GLU A 72 7.87 -13.93 -14.92
CA GLU A 72 7.68 -14.45 -13.58
C GLU A 72 9.03 -14.83 -12.95
N VAL A 73 9.28 -14.36 -11.73
CA VAL A 73 10.49 -14.62 -10.94
C VAL A 73 10.08 -15.09 -9.54
N SER A 74 10.66 -16.19 -9.07
CA SER A 74 10.48 -16.69 -7.70
C SER A 74 11.65 -16.36 -6.76
N LEU A 75 11.38 -16.21 -5.46
CA LEU A 75 12.46 -16.02 -4.47
C LEU A 75 13.41 -17.23 -4.44
N SER A 76 12.88 -18.44 -4.61
CA SER A 76 13.69 -19.66 -4.66
C SER A 76 14.74 -19.69 -5.78
N GLU A 77 14.52 -19.00 -6.90
CA GLU A 77 15.50 -18.88 -8.00
C GLU A 77 16.74 -18.07 -7.60
N LEU A 78 16.61 -17.19 -6.60
CA LEU A 78 17.70 -16.33 -6.13
C LEU A 78 18.56 -16.97 -5.02
N LYS A 79 18.33 -18.25 -4.70
CA LYS A 79 19.12 -18.95 -3.69
C LYS A 79 20.61 -18.96 -4.02
N GLY A 80 21.43 -18.79 -2.98
CA GLY A 80 22.88 -18.69 -3.12
C GLY A 80 23.37 -17.27 -3.40
N LYS A 81 22.48 -16.32 -3.71
CA LYS A 81 22.79 -14.89 -3.81
C LYS A 81 22.45 -14.17 -2.51
N LYS A 82 23.17 -13.10 -2.19
CA LYS A 82 22.73 -12.13 -1.19
C LYS A 82 21.54 -11.37 -1.78
N VAL A 83 20.40 -11.38 -1.09
CA VAL A 83 19.17 -10.73 -1.56
C VAL A 83 18.77 -9.65 -0.56
N PHE A 84 18.72 -8.40 -1.03
CA PHE A 84 18.12 -7.29 -0.30
C PHE A 84 16.65 -7.16 -0.74
N LEU A 85 15.72 -7.54 0.14
CA LEU A 85 14.29 -7.49 -0.14
C LEU A 85 13.68 -6.22 0.46
N ASN A 86 13.20 -5.33 -0.41
CA ASN A 86 12.60 -4.06 -0.02
C ASN A 86 11.14 -3.97 -0.51
N PHE A 87 10.22 -3.65 0.40
CA PHE A 87 8.82 -3.39 0.08
C PHE A 87 8.57 -1.89 0.12
N TRP A 88 8.27 -1.28 -1.03
CA TRP A 88 8.15 0.16 -1.16
C TRP A 88 7.03 0.57 -2.12
N ALA A 89 6.74 1.87 -2.16
CA ALA A 89 5.76 2.45 -3.08
C ALA A 89 6.20 3.84 -3.54
N THR A 90 5.76 4.24 -4.74
CA THR A 90 6.10 5.54 -5.36
C THR A 90 5.58 6.75 -4.57
N TRP A 91 4.51 6.56 -3.82
CA TRP A 91 3.90 7.58 -2.98
C TRP A 91 4.40 7.56 -1.54
N CYS A 92 5.29 6.63 -1.16
CA CYS A 92 5.86 6.52 0.18
C CYS A 92 7.03 7.50 0.34
N PRO A 93 6.90 8.62 1.08
CA PRO A 93 7.97 9.61 1.20
C PRO A 93 9.26 9.07 1.83
N PRO A 94 9.25 8.32 2.96
CA PRO A 94 10.49 7.81 3.55
C PRO A 94 11.17 6.78 2.65
N CYS A 95 10.40 5.93 1.96
CA CYS A 95 10.95 4.98 1.01
C CYS A 95 11.75 5.69 -0.10
N ARG A 96 11.25 6.82 -0.63
CA ARG A 96 11.97 7.59 -1.65
C ARG A 96 13.24 8.25 -1.12
N SER A 97 13.24 8.71 0.13
CA SER A 97 14.44 9.32 0.72
C SER A 97 15.57 8.32 0.93
N GLU A 98 15.25 7.02 1.09
CA GLU A 98 16.23 5.95 1.30
C GLU A 98 16.84 5.40 -0.02
N MET A 99 16.16 5.60 -1.16
CA MET A 99 16.61 5.06 -2.46
C MET A 99 18.05 5.44 -2.86
N PRO A 100 18.55 6.68 -2.66
CA PRO A 100 19.92 7.03 -3.04
C PRO A 100 20.99 6.23 -2.30
N GLU A 101 20.74 5.91 -1.03
CA GLU A 101 21.66 5.12 -0.21
C GLU A 101 21.62 3.63 -0.63
N ILE A 102 20.42 3.11 -0.93
CA ILE A 102 20.26 1.75 -1.46
C ILE A 102 20.97 1.59 -2.80
N GLU A 103 20.89 2.59 -3.68
CA GLU A 103 21.62 2.58 -4.96
C GLU A 103 23.14 2.54 -4.73
N THR A 104 23.64 3.34 -3.79
CA THR A 104 25.06 3.34 -3.42
C THR A 104 25.50 1.96 -2.93
N LEU A 105 24.75 1.37 -2.00
CA LEU A 105 24.99 0.01 -1.51
C LEU A 105 24.99 -1.02 -2.65
N PHE A 106 24.07 -0.91 -3.59
CA PHE A 106 24.02 -1.81 -4.73
C PHE A 106 25.29 -1.70 -5.59
N GLN A 107 25.75 -0.49 -5.90
CA GLN A 107 26.97 -0.30 -6.69
C GLN A 107 28.22 -0.85 -6.00
N GLU A 108 28.28 -0.83 -4.67
CA GLU A 108 29.38 -1.40 -3.87
C GLU A 108 29.33 -2.93 -3.76
N THR A 109 28.17 -3.55 -3.97
CA THR A 109 27.95 -4.98 -3.63
C THR A 109 27.45 -5.84 -4.80
N LYS A 110 27.33 -5.27 -6.01
CA LYS A 110 26.82 -5.96 -7.21
C LYS A 110 27.76 -7.02 -7.80
N ASP A 111 29.00 -7.11 -7.32
CA ASP A 111 30.03 -8.09 -7.73
C ASP A 111 29.87 -9.43 -7.00
#